data_AF-A0A5B1BFP1-F1
#
_entry.id   AF-A0A5B1BFP1-F1
#
_cell.length_a   1.000
_cell.length_b   1.000
_cell.length_c   1.000
_cell.angle_alpha   90.00
_cell.angle_beta   90.00
_cell.angle_gamma   90.00
#
_symmetry.space_group_name_H-M   'P 1'
#
loop_
_entity.id
_entity.type
_entity.pdbx_description
1 polymer ?
#
loop_
_entity_poly.entity_id
_entity_poly.type
_entity_poly.pdbx_seq_one_letter_code
_entity_poly.pdbx_strand_id
1 'polypeptide(L)'
;MKKNITTCILGFCLLILGAAHAQNTQNPDEVLVENQERFVVLDQLDNDASPTVTESFIATTNSVFIQQVGANNSVFSNINAQSSDIQLIQRGEGNLIDINETSGEIEKFISQTGSNNIVTDFSFNPTISTSLEIIQEGNDHYFERFGSNELSNNLKFKMTGEARTIIVRSF
;
A
#
# COMPACT_ATOMS: atom_id res chain seq x y z
N MET A 1 -57.18 -44.65 -18.60
CA MET A 1 -55.73 -44.88 -18.41
C MET A 1 -54.89 -43.75 -19.05
N LYS A 2 -55.10 -42.49 -18.63
CA LYS A 2 -54.43 -41.30 -19.21
C LYS A 2 -53.77 -40.44 -18.11
N LYS A 3 -53.04 -41.06 -17.18
CA LYS A 3 -52.35 -40.35 -16.09
C LYS A 3 -50.84 -40.58 -16.03
N ASN A 4 -50.29 -41.35 -16.97
CA ASN A 4 -48.88 -41.79 -16.92
C ASN A 4 -48.00 -41.17 -18.03
N ILE A 5 -48.55 -40.29 -18.86
CA ILE A 5 -47.78 -39.62 -19.94
C ILE A 5 -47.30 -38.23 -19.51
N THR A 6 -48.05 -37.53 -18.65
CA THR A 6 -47.67 -36.20 -18.16
C THR A 6 -46.50 -36.22 -17.19
N THR A 7 -46.32 -37.32 -16.43
CA THR A 7 -45.21 -37.49 -15.48
C THR A 7 -43.88 -37.85 -16.13
N CYS A 8 -43.87 -38.35 -17.38
CA CYS A 8 -42.62 -38.60 -18.11
C CYS A 8 -42.03 -37.35 -18.77
N ILE A 9 -42.82 -36.30 -19.02
CA ILE A 9 -42.34 -35.08 -19.67
C ILE A 9 -41.74 -34.10 -18.63
N LEU A 10 -42.21 -34.13 -17.38
CA LEU A 10 -41.63 -33.30 -16.31
C LEU A 10 -40.27 -33.80 -15.79
N GLY A 11 -39.97 -35.10 -15.94
CA GLY A 11 -38.69 -35.68 -15.52
C GLY A 11 -37.55 -35.47 -16.52
N PHE A 12 -37.86 -35.19 -17.79
CA PHE A 12 -36.85 -35.04 -18.85
C PHE A 12 -36.38 -33.58 -19.05
N CYS A 13 -37.13 -32.59 -18.55
CA CYS A 13 -36.73 -31.18 -18.59
C CYS A 13 -35.78 -30.74 -17.47
N LEU A 14 -35.51 -31.57 -16.45
CA LEU A 14 -34.65 -31.20 -15.32
C LEU A 14 -33.20 -31.71 -15.42
N LEU A 15 -32.80 -32.27 -16.56
CA LEU A 15 -31.48 -32.90 -16.75
C LEU A 15 -30.54 -32.16 -17.73
N ILE A 16 -30.83 -30.91 -18.09
CA ILE A 16 -30.07 -30.17 -19.13
C ILE A 16 -29.44 -28.85 -18.62
N LEU A 17 -29.21 -28.68 -17.30
CA LEU A 17 -28.72 -27.40 -16.76
C LEU A 17 -27.48 -27.47 -15.85
N GLY A 18 -26.69 -28.55 -15.91
CA GLY A 18 -25.48 -28.62 -15.08
C GLY A 18 -24.39 -29.50 -15.65
N ALA A 19 -23.53 -28.92 -16.49
CA ALA A 19 -22.07 -29.17 -16.53
C ALA A 19 -21.48 -28.52 -17.80
N ALA A 20 -21.24 -27.21 -17.75
CA ALA A 20 -20.25 -26.57 -18.61
C ALA A 20 -19.10 -26.07 -17.72
N HIS A 21 -18.13 -26.94 -17.47
CA HIS A 21 -16.83 -26.52 -16.96
C HIS A 21 -15.87 -26.52 -18.16
N ALA A 22 -15.58 -25.33 -18.69
CA ALA A 22 -14.41 -25.16 -19.55
C ALA A 22 -13.19 -25.09 -18.62
N GLN A 23 -12.39 -26.17 -18.56
CA GLN A 23 -11.09 -26.13 -17.91
C GLN A 23 -10.06 -25.61 -18.91
N ASN A 24 -9.48 -24.46 -18.61
CA ASN A 24 -8.29 -23.94 -19.28
C ASN A 24 -7.07 -24.61 -18.66
N THR A 25 -6.39 -25.46 -19.42
CA THR A 25 -5.11 -26.05 -19.02
C THR A 25 -4.01 -25.02 -19.24
N GLN A 26 -3.69 -24.24 -18.21
CA GLN A 26 -2.41 -23.52 -18.17
C GLN A 26 -1.31 -24.52 -17.81
N ASN A 27 -0.38 -24.64 -18.76
CA ASN A 27 0.86 -25.40 -18.67
C ASN A 27 1.63 -24.99 -17.39
N PRO A 28 2.03 -25.92 -16.51
CA PRO A 28 2.91 -25.59 -15.40
C PRO A 28 4.34 -25.45 -15.92
N ASP A 29 5.03 -24.44 -15.40
CA ASP A 29 6.48 -24.24 -15.44
C ASP A 29 7.09 -23.57 -16.69
N GLU A 30 6.81 -22.27 -16.85
CA GLU A 30 7.85 -21.30 -17.24
C GLU A 30 7.86 -20.15 -16.22
N VAL A 31 8.61 -20.35 -15.13
CA VAL A 31 8.97 -19.26 -14.22
C VAL A 31 10.19 -18.56 -14.81
N LEU A 32 9.96 -17.53 -15.62
CA LEU A 32 10.98 -16.52 -15.91
C LEU A 32 11.17 -15.68 -14.63
N VAL A 33 12.05 -16.14 -13.74
CA VAL A 33 12.60 -15.32 -12.66
C VAL A 33 13.58 -14.34 -13.31
N GLU A 34 13.08 -13.20 -13.77
CA GLU A 34 13.92 -12.03 -13.96
C GLU A 34 14.28 -11.52 -12.56
N ASN A 35 15.50 -11.84 -12.16
CA ASN A 35 16.06 -11.54 -10.84
C ASN A 35 16.36 -10.03 -10.77
N GLN A 36 15.32 -9.21 -10.58
CA GLN A 36 15.53 -7.83 -10.17
C GLN A 36 16.02 -7.85 -8.73
N GLU A 37 17.30 -7.50 -8.56
CA GLU A 37 18.01 -7.46 -7.30
C GLU A 37 17.24 -6.63 -6.27
N ARG A 38 16.49 -7.31 -5.42
CA ARG A 38 15.75 -6.72 -4.32
C ARG A 38 16.74 -6.50 -3.17
N PHE A 39 17.47 -5.39 -3.24
CA PHE A 39 18.42 -4.99 -2.21
C PHE A 39 17.63 -4.56 -0.95
N VAL A 40 17.63 -5.43 0.06
CA VAL A 40 17.13 -5.12 1.39
C VAL A 40 18.35 -5.08 2.30
N VAL A 41 18.74 -3.90 2.77
CA VAL A 41 19.77 -3.77 3.81
C VAL A 41 19.10 -4.03 5.15
N LEU A 42 19.32 -5.23 5.71
CA LEU A 42 19.12 -5.49 7.13
C LEU A 42 20.45 -5.21 7.82
N ASP A 43 20.54 -4.09 8.53
CA ASP A 43 21.67 -3.81 9.40
C ASP A 43 21.46 -4.56 10.72
N GLN A 44 22.13 -5.70 10.88
CA GLN A 44 22.22 -6.41 12.15
C GLN A 44 23.61 -6.15 12.74
N LEU A 45 23.68 -5.16 13.64
CA LEU A 45 24.84 -4.90 14.49
C LEU A 45 24.99 -6.03 15.53
N ASP A 46 25.88 -6.98 15.25
CA ASP A 46 26.46 -7.83 16.29
C ASP A 46 27.72 -7.14 16.86
N ASN A 47 27.67 -6.86 18.17
CA ASN A 47 28.77 -6.34 18.97
C ASN A 47 29.85 -7.42 19.13
N ASP A 48 31.00 -7.29 18.46
CA ASP A 48 32.32 -7.19 19.11
C ASP A 48 33.46 -7.13 18.07
N ALA A 49 34.49 -6.34 18.38
CA ALA A 49 35.73 -6.08 17.66
C ALA A 49 35.69 -4.98 16.57
N SER A 50 36.29 -3.83 16.90
CA SER A 50 36.58 -2.71 15.99
C SER A 50 37.43 -3.13 14.79
N PRO A 51 36.99 -2.77 13.59
CA PRO A 51 37.82 -2.06 12.63
C PRO A 51 37.32 -0.61 12.54
N THR A 52 38.24 0.35 12.56
CA THR A 52 37.97 1.73 12.19
C THR A 52 37.58 1.75 10.71
N VAL A 53 36.31 1.49 10.43
CA VAL A 53 35.67 1.83 9.17
C VAL A 53 35.39 3.32 9.31
N THR A 54 36.06 4.13 8.51
CA THR A 54 35.57 5.47 8.22
C THR A 54 34.21 5.26 7.58
N GLU A 55 33.15 5.28 8.39
CA GLU A 55 31.79 5.36 7.91
C GLU A 55 31.71 6.69 7.16
N SER A 56 31.94 6.66 5.85
CA SER A 56 31.29 7.61 4.98
C SER A 56 29.81 7.30 5.11
N PHE A 57 29.16 7.93 6.09
CA PHE A 57 27.72 8.11 6.08
C PHE A 57 27.42 8.74 4.73
N ILE A 58 27.03 7.92 3.76
CA ILE A 58 26.39 8.45 2.56
C ILE A 58 25.12 9.05 3.12
N ALA A 59 25.12 10.37 3.30
CA ALA A 59 23.89 11.10 3.55
C ALA A 59 23.02 10.82 2.32
N THR A 60 22.16 9.81 2.43
CA THR A 60 21.21 9.50 1.38
C THR A 60 20.25 10.67 1.34
N THR A 61 20.39 11.52 0.33
CA THR A 61 19.54 12.70 0.15
C THR A 61 18.06 12.32 0.07
N ASN A 62 17.79 11.12 -0.43
CA ASN A 62 16.46 10.51 -0.56
C ASN A 62 16.43 9.17 0.19
N SER A 63 15.49 9.03 1.12
CA SER A 63 15.25 7.79 1.87
C SER A 63 13.77 7.53 2.06
N VAL A 64 13.40 6.24 2.07
CA VAL A 64 12.06 5.74 2.39
C VAL A 64 12.21 4.55 3.33
N PHE A 65 11.77 4.72 4.58
CA PHE A 65 11.73 3.66 5.58
C PHE A 65 10.32 3.09 5.69
N ILE A 66 10.21 1.76 5.56
CA ILE A 66 8.93 1.06 5.63
C ILE A 66 9.00 -0.02 6.71
N GLN A 67 8.10 0.03 7.68
CA GLN A 67 7.88 -1.03 8.67
C GLN A 67 6.45 -1.53 8.60
N GLN A 68 6.28 -2.82 8.36
CA GLN A 68 4.96 -3.48 8.33
C GLN A 68 4.93 -4.63 9.33
N VAL A 69 4.02 -4.55 10.29
CA VAL A 69 3.82 -5.58 11.32
C VAL A 69 2.36 -6.04 11.30
N GLY A 70 2.14 -7.33 11.08
CA GLY A 70 0.80 -7.92 10.95
C GLY A 70 0.57 -8.53 9.56
N ALA A 71 -0.68 -8.58 9.11
CA ALA A 71 -1.07 -9.28 7.89
C ALA A 71 -1.65 -8.33 6.83
N ASN A 72 -1.43 -8.60 5.55
CA ASN A 72 -2.07 -7.90 4.43
C ASN A 72 -1.88 -6.36 4.41
N ASN A 73 -0.85 -5.84 5.07
CA ASN A 73 -0.49 -4.43 4.95
C ASN A 73 0.20 -4.19 3.60
N SER A 74 -0.08 -3.06 2.95
CA SER A 74 0.47 -2.72 1.64
C SER A 74 0.98 -1.29 1.61
N VAL A 75 2.12 -1.09 0.93
CA VAL A 75 2.69 0.22 0.64
C VAL A 75 3.02 0.30 -0.86
N PHE A 76 2.52 1.33 -1.53
CA PHE A 76 2.91 1.73 -2.87
C PHE A 76 3.49 3.14 -2.78
N SER A 77 4.72 3.33 -3.22
CA SER A 77 5.42 4.61 -3.07
C SER A 77 6.24 4.92 -4.31
N ASN A 78 5.83 5.93 -5.06
CA ASN A 78 6.56 6.49 -6.20
C ASN A 78 6.94 7.94 -5.87
N ILE A 79 8.23 8.18 -5.64
CA ILE A 79 8.74 9.45 -5.11
C ILE A 79 9.77 10.01 -6.08
N ASN A 80 9.58 11.26 -6.48
CA ASN A 80 10.55 12.01 -7.27
C ASN A 80 10.84 13.35 -6.58
N ALA A 81 12.00 13.44 -5.93
CA ALA A 81 12.44 14.65 -5.23
C ALA A 81 13.95 14.85 -5.23
N GLN A 82 14.37 16.08 -4.97
CA GLN A 82 15.78 16.42 -4.74
C GLN A 82 16.25 15.90 -3.37
N SER A 83 15.39 16.01 -2.35
CA SER A 83 15.58 15.40 -1.04
C SER A 83 14.29 14.75 -0.52
N SER A 84 14.40 13.61 0.16
CA SER A 84 13.27 12.96 0.80
C SER A 84 13.65 12.25 2.11
N ASP A 85 12.83 12.44 3.14
CA ASP A 85 12.83 11.66 4.37
C ASP A 85 11.40 11.18 4.64
N ILE A 86 11.16 9.89 4.40
CA ILE A 86 9.81 9.32 4.41
C ILE A 86 9.80 8.11 5.33
N GLN A 87 8.97 8.14 6.36
CA GLN A 87 8.77 7.07 7.31
C GLN A 87 7.33 6.55 7.28
N LEU A 88 7.15 5.29 6.89
CA LEU A 88 5.86 4.62 6.73
C LEU A 88 5.78 3.42 7.67
N ILE A 89 4.87 3.47 8.64
CA ILE A 89 4.75 2.48 9.70
C ILE A 89 3.33 1.93 9.74
N GLN A 90 3.16 0.62 9.51
CA GLN A 90 1.88 -0.08 9.56
C GLN A 90 1.93 -1.17 10.63
N ARG A 91 0.95 -1.16 11.55
CA ARG A 91 0.76 -2.16 12.60
C ARG A 91 -0.70 -2.62 12.62
N GLY A 92 -0.95 -3.86 12.22
CA GLY A 92 -2.28 -4.47 12.20
C GLY A 92 -2.58 -5.17 10.88
N GLU A 93 -3.83 -5.13 10.43
CA GLU A 93 -4.30 -5.92 9.29
C GLU A 93 -4.91 -5.06 8.17
N GLY A 94 -4.52 -5.33 6.92
CA GLY A 94 -5.21 -4.75 5.76
C GLY A 94 -5.02 -3.24 5.60
N ASN A 95 -3.99 -2.64 6.22
CA ASN A 95 -3.73 -1.21 6.05
C ASN A 95 -3.06 -0.94 4.69
N LEU A 96 -3.34 0.22 4.11
CA LEU A 96 -2.83 0.64 2.81
C LEU A 96 -2.25 2.06 2.88
N ILE A 97 -1.05 2.21 2.32
CA ILE A 97 -0.44 3.52 2.01
C ILE A 97 -0.14 3.54 0.52
N ASP A 98 -0.68 4.53 -0.18
CA ASP A 98 -0.40 4.80 -1.60
C ASP A 98 0.08 6.24 -1.75
N ILE A 99 1.33 6.41 -2.20
CA ILE A 99 1.99 7.70 -2.36
C ILE A 99 2.53 7.78 -3.78
N ASN A 100 2.14 8.82 -4.50
CA ASN A 100 2.78 9.19 -5.76
C ASN A 100 2.99 10.71 -5.75
N GLU A 101 4.24 11.09 -5.50
CA GLU A 101 4.60 12.48 -5.26
C GLU A 101 5.85 12.92 -6.01
N THR A 102 5.75 14.09 -6.64
CA THR A 102 6.88 14.83 -7.17
C THR A 102 6.99 16.18 -6.45
N SER A 103 8.12 16.44 -5.79
CA SER A 103 8.37 17.68 -5.05
C SER A 103 9.85 18.09 -5.06
N GLY A 104 10.17 19.31 -4.62
CA GLY A 104 11.57 19.69 -4.38
C GLY A 104 12.16 18.89 -3.21
N GLU A 105 11.53 19.02 -2.05
CA GLU A 105 11.85 18.25 -0.84
C GLU A 105 10.59 17.58 -0.30
N ILE A 106 10.71 16.37 0.27
CA ILE A 106 9.58 15.63 0.83
C ILE A 106 9.92 15.12 2.23
N GLU A 107 9.16 15.55 3.23
CA GLU A 107 9.18 14.98 4.58
C GLU A 107 7.85 14.27 4.83
N LYS A 108 7.87 13.01 5.26
CA LYS A 108 6.63 12.29 5.59
C LYS A 108 6.78 11.39 6.78
N PHE A 109 5.74 11.42 7.60
CA PHE A 109 5.54 10.43 8.64
C PHE A 109 4.10 9.93 8.57
N ILE A 110 3.92 8.67 8.23
CA ILE A 110 2.60 8.03 8.20
C ILE A 110 2.64 6.82 9.12
N SER A 111 1.82 6.84 10.17
CA SER A 111 1.66 5.72 11.10
C SER A 111 0.21 5.25 11.12
N GLN A 112 -0.01 3.97 10.82
CA GLN A 112 -1.31 3.30 10.87
C GLN A 112 -1.26 2.19 11.92
N THR A 113 -2.13 2.27 12.92
CA THR A 113 -2.31 1.24 13.95
C THR A 113 -3.77 0.82 14.01
N GLY A 114 -4.04 -0.45 13.71
CA GLY A 114 -5.38 -1.04 13.62
C GLY A 114 -5.61 -1.70 12.26
N SER A 115 -6.87 -1.75 11.80
CA SER A 115 -7.24 -2.48 10.59
C SER A 115 -7.89 -1.60 9.52
N ASN A 116 -7.64 -1.94 8.26
CA ASN A 116 -8.26 -1.31 7.07
C ASN A 116 -8.10 0.21 7.01
N ASN A 117 -7.03 0.76 7.58
CA ASN A 117 -6.74 2.17 7.44
C ASN A 117 -6.07 2.44 6.09
N ILE A 118 -6.46 3.52 5.44
CA ILE A 118 -6.02 3.88 4.09
C ILE A 118 -5.49 5.31 4.11
N VAL A 119 -4.32 5.50 3.51
CA VAL A 119 -3.72 6.79 3.21
C VAL A 119 -3.41 6.82 1.73
N THR A 120 -3.91 7.84 1.05
CA THR A 120 -3.68 8.09 -0.37
C THR A 120 -3.15 9.51 -0.54
N ASP A 121 -1.98 9.66 -1.16
CA ASP A 121 -1.31 10.94 -1.29
C ASP A 121 -0.76 11.14 -2.70
N PHE A 122 -1.38 12.07 -3.43
CA PHE A 122 -1.04 12.41 -4.80
C PHE A 122 -0.67 13.88 -4.90
N SER A 123 0.54 14.20 -5.34
CA SER A 123 0.97 15.59 -5.52
C SER A 123 2.06 15.71 -6.59
N PHE A 124 1.98 16.75 -7.43
CA PHE A 124 2.91 16.94 -8.54
C PHE A 124 3.32 18.41 -8.63
N ASN A 125 4.28 18.81 -7.80
CA ASN A 125 4.82 20.16 -7.83
C ASN A 125 6.33 20.16 -7.51
N PRO A 126 7.22 20.08 -8.51
CA PRO A 126 8.66 19.92 -8.31
C PRO A 126 9.35 21.14 -7.67
N THR A 127 8.66 22.27 -7.50
CA THR A 127 9.26 23.52 -7.02
C THR A 127 9.00 23.81 -5.55
N ILE A 128 8.13 23.06 -4.88
CA ILE A 128 7.80 23.27 -3.47
C ILE A 128 8.31 22.12 -2.61
N SER A 129 8.60 22.40 -1.35
CA SER A 129 8.83 21.38 -0.32
C SER A 129 7.48 20.96 0.27
N THR A 130 7.28 19.68 0.55
CA THR A 130 6.06 19.16 1.20
C THR A 130 6.37 18.36 2.45
N SER A 131 5.52 18.51 3.46
CA SER A 131 5.56 17.79 4.73
C SER A 131 4.16 17.27 5.04
N LEU A 132 4.06 15.97 5.35
CA LEU A 132 2.79 15.33 5.73
C LEU A 132 3.00 14.39 6.92
N GLU A 133 2.29 14.66 8.01
CA GLU A 133 2.21 13.80 9.18
C GLU A 133 0.80 13.24 9.34
N ILE A 134 0.65 11.91 9.25
CA ILE A 134 -0.61 11.21 9.48
C ILE A 134 -0.42 10.16 10.57
N ILE A 135 -1.28 10.24 11.59
CA ILE A 135 -1.40 9.21 12.63
C ILE A 135 -2.83 8.68 12.60
N GLN A 136 -3.02 7.41 12.25
CA GLN A 136 -4.30 6.70 12.28
C GLN A 136 -4.26 5.65 13.40
N GLU A 137 -5.13 5.80 14.40
CA GLU A 137 -5.26 4.90 15.57
C GLU A 137 -6.71 4.38 15.68
N GLY A 138 -6.95 3.17 15.18
CA GLY A 138 -8.28 2.56 15.12
C GLY A 138 -8.52 1.89 13.77
N ASN A 139 -9.79 1.74 13.34
CA ASN A 139 -10.10 1.04 12.09
C ASN A 139 -10.87 1.90 11.09
N ASP A 140 -10.77 1.46 9.83
CA ASP A 140 -11.51 1.99 8.69
C ASP A 140 -11.31 3.50 8.48
N HIS A 141 -10.13 4.03 8.84
CA HIS A 141 -9.80 5.42 8.56
C HIS A 141 -9.39 5.61 7.10
N TYR A 142 -9.83 6.72 6.49
CA TYR A 142 -9.48 7.08 5.13
C TYR A 142 -8.96 8.51 5.08
N PHE A 143 -7.70 8.67 4.68
CA PHE A 143 -7.12 9.96 4.39
C PHE A 143 -6.77 10.03 2.90
N GLU A 144 -7.14 11.14 2.25
CA GLU A 144 -6.70 11.43 0.90
C GLU A 144 -6.22 12.87 0.77
N ARG A 145 -5.03 13.05 0.19
CA ARG A 145 -4.55 14.35 -0.30
C ARG A 145 -4.39 14.33 -1.81
N PHE A 146 -4.91 15.36 -2.45
CA PHE A 146 -4.68 15.62 -3.87
C PHE A 146 -4.14 17.04 -4.06
N GLY A 147 -2.90 17.11 -4.56
CA GLY A 147 -2.11 18.31 -4.78
C GLY A 147 -1.54 18.93 -3.50
N SER A 148 -0.71 19.94 -3.69
CA SER A 148 -0.10 20.74 -2.62
C SER A 148 0.23 22.14 -3.12
N ASN A 149 0.11 23.14 -2.24
CA ASN A 149 0.48 24.53 -2.49
C ASN A 149 1.09 25.15 -1.23
N GLU A 150 1.46 26.43 -1.30
CA GLU A 150 2.12 27.16 -0.20
C GLU A 150 1.35 27.17 1.14
N LEU A 151 0.03 26.96 1.11
CA LEU A 151 -0.80 26.92 2.32
C LEU A 151 -0.98 25.49 2.88
N SER A 152 -0.78 24.48 2.05
CA SER A 152 -1.04 23.07 2.39
C SER A 152 0.20 22.18 2.27
N ASN A 153 1.38 22.79 2.23
CA ASN A 153 2.65 22.10 2.12
C ASN A 153 3.14 21.53 3.46
N ASN A 154 2.48 21.84 4.57
CA ASN A 154 2.78 21.27 5.88
C ASN A 154 1.47 20.91 6.59
N LEU A 155 1.11 19.63 6.56
CA LEU A 155 -0.14 19.14 7.11
C LEU A 155 0.11 18.07 8.16
N LYS A 156 -0.63 18.15 9.26
CA LYS A 156 -0.57 17.17 10.35
C LYS A 156 -1.97 16.77 10.77
N PHE A 157 -2.27 15.48 10.75
CA PHE A 157 -3.55 14.95 11.18
C PHE A 157 -3.39 13.74 12.09
N LYS A 158 -4.20 13.72 13.16
CA LYS A 158 -4.40 12.54 14.01
C LYS A 158 -5.85 12.10 13.92
N MET A 159 -6.07 10.88 13.45
CA MET A 159 -7.38 10.23 13.31
C MET A 159 -7.47 9.11 14.33
N THR A 160 -8.49 9.15 15.19
CA THR A 160 -8.69 8.15 16.26
C THR A 160 -10.11 7.59 16.24
N GLY A 161 -10.27 6.33 16.66
CA GLY A 161 -11.56 5.66 16.82
C GLY A 161 -11.93 4.86 15.57
N GLU A 162 -13.15 4.99 15.06
CA GLU A 162 -13.62 4.19 13.93
C GLU A 162 -14.08 5.09 12.77
N ALA A 163 -13.88 4.63 11.53
CA ALA A 163 -14.51 5.16 10.32
C ALA A 163 -14.43 6.69 10.14
N ARG A 164 -13.21 7.24 10.24
CA ARG A 164 -12.95 8.68 10.03
C ARG A 164 -12.46 8.94 8.61
N THR A 165 -12.91 10.04 8.01
CA THR A 165 -12.50 10.43 6.65
C THR A 165 -12.00 11.87 6.63
N ILE A 166 -10.83 12.09 6.04
CA ILE A 166 -10.28 13.42 5.75
C ILE A 166 -9.88 13.46 4.28
N ILE A 167 -10.31 14.51 3.58
CA ILE A 167 -9.99 14.73 2.18
C ILE A 167 -9.46 16.14 2.03
N VAL A 168 -8.25 16.26 1.49
CA VAL A 168 -7.58 17.53 1.20
C VAL A 168 -7.46 17.70 -0.30
N ARG A 169 -7.81 18.89 -0.78
CA ARG A 169 -7.68 19.31 -2.18
C ARG A 169 -6.95 20.64 -2.21
N SER A 170 -5.79 20.66 -2.85
CA SER A 170 -4.95 21.84 -2.96
C SER A 170 -4.43 21.97 -4.38
N PHE A 171 -4.53 23.19 -4.93
CA PHE A 171 -4.12 23.52 -6.30
C PHE A 171 -3.31 24.81 -6.29
#